data_AF-Q71MH1-F1
#
_entry.id   AF-Q71MH1-F1
#
_cell.length_a   1.000
_cell.length_b   1.000
_cell.length_c   1.000
_cell.angle_alpha   90.00
_cell.angle_beta   90.00
_cell.angle_gamma   90.00
#
_symmetry.space_group_name_H-M   'P 1'
#
loop_
_entity.id
_entity.type
_entity.pdbx_description
1 polymer ?
#
loop_
_entity_poly.entity_id
_entity_poly.type
_entity_poly.pdbx_seq_one_letter_code
_entity_poly.pdbx_strand_id
1 'polypeptide(L)'
;IIPDKEARTLTVRDNGIGMTHDEVVELIGTLAKSGTGQLREQLREAKNAAAAEELIGQFGIGFYSTFMVADTVELLTRKAGESEAT
;
A
#
# COMPACT_ATOMS: atom_id res chain seq x y z
N ILE A 1 12.40 -7.44 -8.50
CA ILE A 1 12.93 -6.93 -7.21
C ILE A 1 14.42 -6.72 -7.38
N ILE A 2 14.93 -5.55 -6.96
CA ILE A 2 16.33 -5.14 -7.17
C ILE A 2 16.86 -4.63 -5.82
N PRO A 3 17.78 -5.34 -5.16
CA PRO A 3 18.42 -4.86 -3.93
C PRO A 3 19.65 -4.01 -4.24
N ASP A 4 19.78 -2.86 -3.58
CA ASP A 4 20.98 -2.02 -3.57
C ASP A 4 21.53 -1.96 -2.14
N LYS A 5 22.70 -2.58 -1.92
CA LYS A 5 23.32 -2.65 -0.59
C LYS A 5 24.01 -1.35 -0.20
N GLU A 6 24.55 -0.62 -1.17
CA GLU A 6 25.29 0.62 -0.93
C GLU A 6 24.31 1.74 -0.59
N ALA A 7 23.25 1.89 -1.39
CA ALA A 7 22.17 2.84 -1.13
C ALA A 7 21.20 2.37 -0.03
N ARG A 8 21.28 1.09 0.38
CA ARG A 8 20.37 0.44 1.34
C ARG A 8 18.89 0.51 0.94
N THR A 9 18.62 0.35 -0.35
CA THR A 9 17.26 0.37 -0.90
C THR A 9 16.85 -0.98 -1.49
N LEU A 10 15.54 -1.23 -1.52
CA LEU A 10 14.95 -2.38 -2.19
C LEU A 10 13.87 -1.88 -3.16
N THR A 11 14.09 -2.06 -4.45
CA THR A 11 13.15 -1.62 -5.49
C THR A 11 12.28 -2.77 -5.98
N VAL A 12 10.96 -2.57 -5.99
CA VAL A 12 9.98 -3.46 -6.63
C VAL A 12 9.42 -2.74 -7.86
N ARG A 13 9.34 -3.45 -9.00
CA ARG A 13 8.83 -2.90 -10.26
C ARG A 13 7.91 -3.93 -10.90
N ASP A 14 6.77 -3.46 -11.38
CA ASP A 14 5.85 -4.20 -12.23
C ASP A 14 5.52 -3.40 -13.49
N ASN A 15 4.88 -4.06 -14.45
CA ASN A 15 4.40 -3.50 -15.71
C ASN A 15 2.86 -3.58 -15.79
N GLY A 16 2.19 -3.47 -14.65
CA GLY A 16 0.74 -3.46 -14.54
C GLY A 16 0.11 -2.17 -15.05
N ILE A 17 -1.15 -1.95 -14.64
CA ILE A 17 -1.96 -0.83 -15.14
C ILE A 17 -1.48 0.54 -14.63
N GLY A 18 -0.76 0.57 -13.50
CA GLY A 18 -0.34 1.81 -12.84
C GLY A 18 -1.50 2.58 -12.19
N MET A 19 -1.23 3.82 -11.77
CA MET A 19 -2.20 4.70 -11.12
C MET A 19 -2.08 6.12 -11.68
N THR A 20 -3.19 6.85 -11.71
CA THR A 20 -3.18 8.31 -11.91
C THR A 20 -2.77 9.02 -10.61
N HIS A 21 -2.49 10.32 -10.70
CA HIS A 21 -2.26 11.17 -9.52
C HIS A 21 -3.42 11.08 -8.51
N ASP A 22 -4.66 11.20 -8.99
CA ASP A 22 -5.85 11.17 -8.13
C ASP A 22 -6.01 9.81 -7.44
N GLU A 23 -5.76 8.71 -8.16
CA GLU A 23 -5.79 7.36 -7.58
C GLU A 23 -4.73 7.19 -6.49
N VAL A 24 -3.53 7.77 -6.67
CA VAL A 24 -2.49 7.77 -5.62
C VAL A 24 -2.97 8.56 -4.40
N VAL A 25 -3.55 9.74 -4.57
CA VAL A 25 -4.05 10.56 -3.45
C VAL A 25 -5.20 9.88 -2.71
N GLU A 26 -6.12 9.23 -3.42
CA GLU A 26 -7.25 8.53 -2.83
C GLU A 26 -6.81 7.23 -2.13
N LEU A 27 -6.13 6.33 -2.84
CA LEU A 27 -5.81 4.99 -2.35
C LEU A 27 -4.60 4.99 -1.41
N ILE A 28 -3.59 5.83 -1.67
CA ILE A 28 -2.35 5.90 -0.87
C ILE A 28 -2.32 7.16 0.02
N GLY A 29 -2.98 8.25 -0.34
CA GLY A 29 -3.03 9.43 0.52
C GLY A 29 -4.11 9.35 1.62
N THR A 30 -5.26 8.75 1.32
CA THR A 30 -6.42 8.75 2.22
C THR A 30 -6.45 7.54 3.15
N LEU A 31 -6.09 6.34 2.67
CA LEU A 31 -5.96 5.16 3.55
C LEU A 31 -4.89 5.34 4.63
N ALA A 32 -3.86 6.14 4.37
CA ALA A 32 -2.85 6.56 5.34
C ALA A 32 -3.49 7.25 6.55
N LYS A 33 -4.62 7.94 6.33
CA LYS A 33 -5.36 8.71 7.33
C LYS A 33 -6.49 7.90 7.98
N SER A 34 -7.11 6.94 7.27
CA SER A 34 -8.32 6.24 7.74
C SER A 34 -8.11 4.78 8.16
N GLY A 35 -6.93 4.20 7.91
CA GLY A 35 -6.68 2.77 8.06
C GLY A 35 -7.04 2.19 9.43
N THR A 36 -6.83 2.92 10.53
CA THR A 36 -7.14 2.40 11.88
C THR A 36 -8.62 2.42 12.23
N GLY A 37 -9.41 3.31 11.64
CA GLY A 37 -10.83 3.50 11.94
C GLY A 37 -11.72 2.48 11.22
N GLN A 38 -11.51 2.33 9.90
CA GLN A 38 -12.22 1.31 9.11
C GLN A 38 -11.84 -0.10 9.55
N LEU A 39 -10.58 -0.33 9.95
CA LEU A 39 -10.16 -1.60 10.56
C LEU A 39 -11.02 -1.95 11.77
N ARG A 40 -11.12 -1.00 12.70
CA ARG A 40 -11.80 -1.23 13.97
C ARG A 40 -13.26 -1.57 13.75
N GLU A 41 -13.89 -0.99 12.74
CA GLU A 41 -15.27 -1.31 12.39
C GLU A 41 -15.38 -2.70 11.77
N GLN A 42 -14.52 -3.04 10.81
CA GLN A 42 -14.51 -4.37 10.18
C GLN A 42 -14.16 -5.50 11.17
N LEU A 43 -13.26 -5.26 12.14
CA LEU A 43 -12.96 -6.22 13.22
C LEU A 43 -14.10 -6.37 14.22
N ARG A 44 -14.88 -5.31 14.45
CA ARG A 44 -16.09 -5.38 15.29
C ARG A 44 -17.19 -6.18 14.60
N GLU A 45 -17.25 -6.12 13.28
CA GLU A 45 -18.19 -6.90 12.46
C GLU A 45 -17.72 -8.34 12.22
N ALA A 46 -16.41 -8.62 12.36
CA ALA A 46 -15.84 -9.95 12.24
C ALA A 46 -16.32 -10.88 13.37
N LYS A 47 -17.07 -11.91 13.01
CA LYS A 47 -17.80 -12.76 13.97
C LYS A 47 -16.93 -13.81 14.70
N ASN A 48 -15.67 -13.98 14.32
CA ASN A 48 -14.79 -15.06 14.80
C ASN A 48 -13.31 -14.76 14.58
N ALA A 49 -12.45 -15.30 15.46
CA ALA A 49 -11.02 -14.98 15.54
C ALA A 49 -10.23 -15.28 14.25
N ALA A 50 -10.58 -16.34 13.52
CA ALA A 50 -9.96 -16.66 12.24
C ALA A 50 -10.28 -15.62 11.15
N ALA A 51 -11.50 -15.10 11.13
CA ALA A 51 -11.88 -14.01 10.22
C ALA A 51 -11.18 -12.70 10.62
N ALA A 52 -10.93 -12.49 11.91
CA ALA A 52 -10.13 -11.36 12.39
C ALA A 52 -8.64 -11.48 11.98
N GLU A 53 -8.04 -12.67 12.04
CA GLU A 53 -6.66 -12.91 11.56
C GLU A 53 -6.55 -12.77 10.04
N GLU A 54 -7.52 -13.28 9.29
CA GLU A 54 -7.59 -13.10 7.84
C GLU A 54 -7.82 -11.63 7.47
N LEU A 55 -8.65 -10.90 8.22
CA LEU A 55 -8.80 -9.45 8.08
C LEU A 55 -7.53 -8.68 8.45
N ILE A 56 -6.67 -9.19 9.35
CA ILE A 56 -5.34 -8.62 9.65
C ILE A 56 -4.38 -8.88 8.48
N GLY A 57 -4.43 -10.06 7.85
CA GLY A 57 -3.62 -10.41 6.67
C GLY A 57 -4.08 -9.72 5.39
N GLN A 58 -5.40 -9.57 5.22
CA GLN A 58 -6.06 -8.76 4.21
C GLN A 58 -6.20 -7.31 4.64
N PHE A 59 -5.62 -6.91 5.78
CA PHE A 59 -5.66 -5.53 6.25
C PHE A 59 -4.87 -4.58 5.37
N GLY A 60 -4.40 -5.05 4.21
CA GLY A 60 -4.88 -4.39 2.99
C GLY A 60 -4.39 -2.98 2.79
N ILE A 61 -3.37 -2.62 3.54
CA ILE A 61 -2.44 -1.58 3.25
C ILE A 61 -1.08 -2.26 3.13
N GLY A 62 -1.00 -3.31 2.30
CA GLY A 62 0.25 -4.02 1.97
C GLY A 62 1.31 -3.10 1.38
N PHE A 63 0.91 -1.93 0.86
CA PHE A 63 1.83 -0.84 0.58
C PHE A 63 2.47 -0.26 1.86
N TYR A 64 1.73 -0.07 2.94
CA TYR A 64 2.20 0.58 4.17
C TYR A 64 2.94 -0.35 5.11
N SER A 65 2.81 -1.67 4.95
CA SER A 65 3.67 -2.63 5.64
C SER A 65 5.16 -2.41 5.32
N THR A 66 5.46 -1.75 4.20
CA THR A 66 6.83 -1.32 3.85
C THR A 66 7.45 -0.41 4.92
N PHE A 67 6.64 0.43 5.58
CA PHE A 67 7.11 1.30 6.68
C PHE A 67 7.46 0.54 7.97
N MET A 68 7.17 -0.76 8.07
CA MET A 68 7.69 -1.57 9.18
C MET A 68 9.20 -1.85 9.06
N VAL A 69 9.76 -1.73 7.85
CA VAL A 69 11.16 -2.08 7.55
C VAL A 69 11.93 -0.97 6.84
N ALA A 70 11.26 0.12 6.46
CA ALA A 70 11.85 1.26 5.76
C ALA A 70 11.43 2.58 6.40
N ASP A 71 12.39 3.49 6.58
CA ASP A 71 12.14 4.84 7.11
C ASP A 71 11.48 5.75 6.06
N THR A 72 11.66 5.44 4.77
CA THR A 72 11.13 6.22 3.64
C THR A 72 10.72 5.27 2.52
N VAL A 73 9.61 5.59 1.87
CA VAL A 73 9.04 4.81 0.77
C VAL A 73 8.74 5.76 -0.38
N GLU A 74 9.29 5.47 -1.54
CA GLU A 74 9.07 6.24 -2.77
C GLU A 74 8.22 5.40 -3.73
N LEU A 75 7.17 6.00 -4.27
CA LEU A 75 6.31 5.41 -5.29
C LEU A 75 6.45 6.25 -6.56
N LEU A 76 6.80 5.59 -7.66
CA LEU A 76 6.75 6.18 -9.00
C LEU A 76 5.81 5.32 -9.84
N THR A 77 4.73 5.92 -10.34
CA THR A 77 3.70 5.21 -11.08
C THR A 77 3.22 6.00 -12.28
N ARG A 78 2.72 5.29 -13.28
CA ARG A 78 2.12 5.89 -14.47
C ARG A 78 0.99 5.01 -14.95
N LYS A 79 -0.20 5.57 -15.13
CA LYS A 79 -1.31 4.81 -15.69
C LYS A 79 -1.06 4.47 -17.16
N ALA A 80 -1.39 3.24 -17.55
CA ALA A 80 -1.34 2.83 -18.94
C ALA A 80 -2.26 3.72 -19.80
N GLY A 81 -1.74 4.25 -20.90
CA GLY A 81 -2.44 5.20 -21.75
C GLY A 81 -2.18 6.68 -21.40
N GLU A 82 -1.55 6.97 -20.26
CA GLU A 82 -1.12 8.32 -19.90
C GLU A 82 0.35 8.56 -20.24
N SER A 83 0.69 9.82 -20.51
CA SER A 83 2.07 10.23 -20.86
C SER A 83 2.87 10.74 -19.66
N GLU A 84 2.19 11.17 -18.59
CA GLU A 84 2.79 11.74 -17.39
C GLU A 84 2.77 10.74 -16.23
N ALA A 85 3.87 10.64 -15.50
CA ALA A 85 3.99 9.83 -14.29
C ALA A 85 3.80 10.71 -13.05
N THR A 86 3.41 10.09 -11.93
CA THR A 86 3.34 10.71 -10.61
C THR A 86 4.23 9.96 -9.63
#